data_AF-A0A963GF12-F1
#
_entry.id   AF-A0A963GF12-F1
#
_cell.length_a   1.000
_cell.length_b   1.000
_cell.length_c   1.000
_cell.angle_alpha   90.00
_cell.angle_beta   90.00
_cell.angle_gamma   90.00
#
_symmetry.space_group_name_H-M   'P 1'
#
loop_
_entity.id
_entity.type
_entity.pdbx_description
1 polymer ?
#
loop_
_entity_poly.entity_id
_entity_poly.type
_entity_poly.pdbx_seq_one_letter_code
_entity_poly.pdbx_strand_id
1 'polypeptide(L)'
;LTDTYGLGVVRVPLHRPSRRRSLGVRLFADQTRQWRAVVSRAREIGATGQPVLIATDSVAESETLAEALRGAGLTPQVLNARQDRQEARVVALAGQRGQVTVTTNMAGRGTDIPLGNGVEALGGLHVISCQHNTERRIDRQLAGRCARQGQLGSIEYFLCLDARFCRESLPDGLRRF
;
A
#
# COMPACT_ATOMS: atom_id res chain seq x y z
N LEU A 1 -7.75 -21.27 15.71
CA LEU A 1 -6.79 -22.23 15.12
C LEU A 1 -6.62 -23.43 16.04
N THR A 2 -6.20 -23.22 17.28
CA THR A 2 -6.15 -24.28 18.28
C THR A 2 -7.55 -24.79 18.66
N ASP A 3 -8.46 -23.91 19.05
CA ASP A 3 -9.77 -24.34 19.58
C ASP A 3 -10.71 -24.93 18.53
N THR A 4 -10.55 -24.54 17.27
CA THR A 4 -11.39 -25.00 16.15
C THR A 4 -10.75 -26.13 15.35
N TYR A 5 -9.43 -26.08 15.15
CA TYR A 5 -8.71 -26.97 14.23
C TYR A 5 -7.60 -27.79 14.92
N GLY A 6 -7.35 -27.60 16.22
CA GLY A 6 -6.27 -28.29 16.95
C GLY A 6 -4.86 -27.91 16.50
N LEU A 7 -4.70 -26.83 15.71
CA LEU A 7 -3.41 -26.45 15.12
C LEU A 7 -2.66 -25.43 15.98
N GLY A 8 -1.45 -25.81 16.39
CA GLY A 8 -0.48 -24.91 17.01
C GLY A 8 0.09 -23.88 16.02
N VAL A 9 0.46 -22.71 16.51
CA VAL A 9 1.08 -21.64 15.71
C VAL A 9 2.47 -21.34 16.25
N VAL A 10 3.48 -21.53 15.41
CA VAL A 10 4.87 -21.17 15.73
C VAL A 10 5.29 -19.97 14.88
N ARG A 11 5.94 -18.99 15.51
CA ARG A 11 6.52 -17.85 14.79
C ARG A 11 7.91 -18.23 14.30
N VAL A 12 8.11 -18.23 12.99
CA VAL A 12 9.43 -18.42 12.38
C VAL A 12 10.18 -17.09 12.36
N PRO A 13 11.42 -17.01 12.89
CA PRO A 13 12.24 -15.81 12.80
C PRO A 13 12.53 -15.38 11.36
N LEU A 14 12.80 -14.08 11.17
CA LEU A 14 13.24 -13.59 9.88
C LEU A 14 14.68 -14.01 9.58
N HIS A 15 14.98 -14.31 8.32
CA HIS A 15 16.36 -14.56 7.88
C HIS A 15 17.29 -13.37 8.12
N ARG A 16 16.77 -12.15 7.91
CA ARG A 16 17.45 -10.88 8.21
C ARG A 16 16.50 -9.95 8.96
N PRO A 17 16.98 -9.15 9.92
CA PRO A 17 16.14 -8.18 10.62
C PRO A 17 15.46 -7.22 9.64
N SER A 18 14.18 -6.93 9.88
CA SER A 18 13.46 -5.97 9.03
C SER A 18 13.97 -4.55 9.32
N ARG A 19 14.26 -3.79 8.25
CA ARG A 19 14.61 -2.36 8.31
C ARG A 19 13.45 -1.46 7.87
N ARG A 20 12.21 -1.98 7.95
CA ARG A 20 11.01 -1.24 7.55
C ARG A 20 10.79 -0.04 8.47
N ARG A 21 10.57 1.14 7.87
CA ARG A 21 10.14 2.34 8.59
C ARG A 21 8.62 2.51 8.51
N SER A 22 7.95 2.63 9.65
CA SER A 22 6.54 3.03 9.70
C SER A 22 6.48 4.53 9.96
N LEU A 23 5.87 5.30 9.06
CA LEU A 23 5.83 6.76 9.13
C LEU A 23 4.55 7.29 9.82
N GLY A 24 3.68 6.40 10.28
CA GLY A 24 2.45 6.74 10.98
C GLY A 24 1.23 6.88 10.08
N VAL A 25 0.18 7.50 10.62
CA VAL A 25 -1.15 7.63 10.03
C VAL A 25 -1.47 9.11 9.82
N ARG A 26 -2.02 9.44 8.64
CA ARG A 26 -2.57 10.75 8.30
C ARG A 26 -4.08 10.60 8.10
N LEU A 27 -4.84 11.40 8.83
CA LEU A 27 -6.31 11.40 8.77
C LEU A 27 -6.80 12.55 7.89
N PHE A 28 -7.83 12.29 7.10
CA PHE A 28 -8.46 13.26 6.22
C PHE A 28 -9.97 13.26 6.46
N ALA A 29 -10.58 14.44 6.42
CA ALA A 29 -12.02 14.59 6.59
C ALA A 29 -12.79 13.93 5.43
N ASP A 30 -12.33 14.17 4.19
CA ASP A 30 -12.99 13.70 2.97
C ASP A 30 -12.01 13.04 1.98
N GLN A 31 -12.58 12.23 1.09
CA GLN A 31 -11.84 11.45 0.11
C GLN A 31 -11.05 12.32 -0.87
N THR A 32 -11.58 13.51 -1.19
CA THR A 32 -10.94 14.43 -2.15
C THR A 32 -9.63 14.97 -1.58
N ARG A 33 -9.62 15.37 -0.30
CA ARG A 33 -8.41 15.80 0.41
C ARG A 33 -7.40 14.66 0.54
N GLN A 34 -7.87 13.46 0.86
CA GLN A 34 -7.02 12.26 0.91
C GLN A 34 -6.32 12.03 -0.43
N TRP A 35 -7.06 11.99 -1.55
CA TRP A 35 -6.50 11.78 -2.89
C TRP A 35 -5.50 12.85 -3.30
N ARG A 36 -5.78 14.13 -3.06
CA ARG A 36 -4.79 15.19 -3.31
C ARG A 36 -3.51 14.97 -2.51
N ALA A 37 -3.63 14.58 -1.24
CA ALA A 37 -2.48 14.32 -0.39
C ALA A 37 -1.70 13.08 -0.82
N VAL A 38 -2.37 12.00 -1.22
CA VAL A 38 -1.75 10.79 -1.77
C VAL A 38 -0.99 11.11 -3.07
N VAL A 39 -1.61 11.87 -3.98
CA VAL A 39 -0.96 12.29 -5.24
C VAL A 39 0.26 13.17 -4.97
N SER A 40 0.15 14.17 -4.09
CA SER A 40 1.29 15.01 -3.70
C SER A 40 2.42 14.15 -3.14
N ARG A 41 2.07 13.21 -2.25
CA ARG A 41 3.05 12.35 -1.59
C ARG A 41 3.73 11.38 -2.56
N ALA A 42 2.97 10.77 -3.45
CA ALA A 42 3.50 9.90 -4.50
C ALA A 42 4.45 10.68 -5.42
N ARG A 43 4.13 11.94 -5.75
CA ARG A 43 4.99 12.82 -6.54
C ARG A 43 6.28 13.20 -5.80
N GLU A 44 6.19 13.56 -4.52
CA GLU A 44 7.35 13.88 -3.67
C GLU A 44 8.34 12.71 -3.60
N ILE A 45 7.83 11.51 -3.31
CA ILE A 45 8.65 10.30 -3.22
C ILE A 45 9.15 9.89 -4.60
N GLY A 46 8.28 9.90 -5.61
CA GLY A 46 8.63 9.57 -6.99
C GLY A 46 9.69 10.50 -7.59
N ALA A 47 9.72 11.78 -7.20
CA ALA A 47 10.75 12.73 -7.64
C ALA A 47 12.17 12.34 -7.20
N THR A 48 12.31 11.55 -6.13
CA THR A 48 13.61 10.97 -5.71
C THR A 48 14.00 9.74 -6.54
N GLY A 49 13.06 9.21 -7.33
CA GLY A 49 13.18 7.93 -8.02
C GLY A 49 12.81 6.72 -7.15
N GLN A 50 12.37 6.91 -5.91
CA GLN A 50 11.90 5.82 -5.06
C GLN A 50 10.54 5.29 -5.58
N PRO A 51 10.36 3.96 -5.75
CA PRO A 51 9.08 3.40 -6.17
C PRO A 51 8.01 3.49 -5.08
N VAL A 52 6.76 3.67 -5.51
CA VAL A 52 5.59 3.84 -4.65
C VAL A 52 4.52 2.81 -4.99
N LEU A 53 4.11 2.02 -4.00
CA LEU A 53 2.95 1.13 -4.08
C LEU A 53 1.80 1.73 -3.27
N ILE A 54 0.66 2.00 -3.90
CA ILE A 54 -0.51 2.61 -3.26
C ILE A 54 -1.65 1.60 -3.23
N ALA A 55 -2.15 1.28 -2.04
CA ALA A 55 -3.21 0.29 -1.86
C ALA A 55 -4.57 0.95 -1.59
N THR A 56 -5.62 0.54 -2.30
CA THR A 56 -7.01 1.02 -2.15
C THR A 56 -7.95 -0.10 -1.73
N ASP A 57 -9.14 0.25 -1.24
CA ASP A 57 -10.13 -0.73 -0.76
C ASP A 57 -10.89 -1.40 -1.92
N SER A 58 -11.07 -0.67 -3.03
CA SER A 58 -11.82 -1.15 -4.19
C SER A 58 -11.13 -0.86 -5.54
N VAL A 59 -11.59 -1.59 -6.57
CA VAL A 59 -11.16 -1.36 -7.97
C VAL A 59 -11.61 0.02 -8.46
N ALA A 60 -12.79 0.49 -8.05
CA ALA A 60 -13.28 1.81 -8.44
C ALA A 60 -12.39 2.94 -7.89
N GLU A 61 -11.93 2.80 -6.64
CA GLU A 61 -10.97 3.72 -6.03
C GLU A 61 -9.60 3.67 -6.71
N SER A 62 -9.10 2.48 -7.08
CA SER A 62 -7.80 2.38 -7.76
C SER A 62 -7.82 3.06 -9.12
N GLU A 63 -8.90 2.91 -9.90
CA GLU A 63 -9.05 3.60 -11.19
C GLU A 63 -9.14 5.12 -11.02
N THR A 64 -9.94 5.58 -10.04
CA THR A 64 -10.10 7.01 -9.73
C THR A 64 -8.77 7.63 -9.31
N LEU A 65 -8.02 6.95 -8.44
CA LEU A 65 -6.71 7.40 -8.00
C LEU A 65 -5.69 7.37 -9.14
N ALA A 66 -5.72 6.34 -9.99
CA ALA A 66 -4.84 6.27 -11.16
C ALA A 66 -5.07 7.45 -12.10
N GLU A 67 -6.32 7.86 -12.32
CA GLU A 67 -6.63 9.04 -13.13
C GLU A 67 -6.14 10.34 -12.49
N ALA A 68 -6.31 10.50 -11.17
CA ALA A 68 -5.78 11.64 -10.44
C ALA A 68 -4.24 11.72 -10.51
N LEU A 69 -3.54 10.58 -10.45
CA LEU A 69 -2.10 10.48 -10.62
C LEU A 69 -1.67 10.85 -12.05
N ARG A 70 -2.40 10.38 -13.09
CA ARG A 70 -2.15 10.76 -14.50
C ARG A 70 -2.33 12.25 -14.73
N GLY A 71 -3.41 12.83 -14.20
CA GLY A 71 -3.64 14.28 -14.26
C GLY A 71 -2.55 15.11 -13.58
N ALA A 72 -1.80 14.53 -12.65
CA ALA A 72 -0.64 15.15 -12.00
C ALA A 72 0.70 14.87 -12.71
N GLY A 73 0.68 14.24 -13.90
CA GLY A 73 1.86 13.95 -14.72
C GLY A 73 2.63 12.68 -14.30
N LEU A 74 2.05 11.82 -13.48
CA LEU A 74 2.63 10.53 -13.12
C LEU A 74 2.11 9.43 -14.06
N THR A 75 2.86 8.35 -14.22
CA THR A 75 2.48 7.19 -15.06
C THR A 75 2.21 5.95 -14.19
N PRO A 76 1.06 5.90 -13.47
CA PRO A 76 0.77 4.78 -12.59
C PRO A 76 0.44 3.51 -13.38
N GLN A 77 0.87 2.37 -12.85
CA GLN A 77 0.38 1.05 -13.26
C GLN A 77 -0.72 0.61 -12.29
N VAL A 78 -1.83 0.07 -12.80
CA VAL A 78 -2.95 -0.38 -11.98
C VAL A 78 -2.95 -1.90 -11.92
N LEU A 79 -3.00 -2.44 -10.71
CA LEU A 79 -3.02 -3.87 -10.42
C LEU A 79 -4.40 -4.26 -9.89
N ASN A 80 -5.20 -4.84 -10.79
CA ASN A 80 -6.55 -5.31 -10.50
C ASN A 80 -6.56 -6.84 -10.56
N ALA A 81 -7.24 -7.50 -9.61
CA ALA A 81 -7.40 -8.96 -9.55
C ALA A 81 -8.31 -9.55 -10.66
N ARG A 82 -8.32 -8.93 -11.85
CA ARG A 82 -9.06 -9.35 -13.04
C ARG A 82 -8.14 -9.85 -14.17
N GLN A 83 -6.81 -9.68 -14.05
CA GLN A 83 -5.85 -9.86 -15.15
C GLN A 83 -4.68 -10.80 -14.79
N ASP A 84 -4.98 -12.06 -14.48
CA ASP A 84 -4.03 -13.02 -13.89
C ASP A 84 -2.73 -13.24 -14.70
N ARG A 85 -2.78 -13.22 -16.04
CA ARG A 85 -1.58 -13.52 -16.87
C ARG A 85 -0.54 -12.40 -16.93
N GLN A 86 -0.94 -11.14 -16.71
CA GLN A 86 -0.03 -9.99 -16.79
C GLN A 86 0.33 -9.42 -15.41
N GLU A 87 -0.45 -9.76 -14.39
CA GLU A 87 -0.29 -9.27 -13.02
C GLU A 87 1.12 -9.52 -12.47
N ALA A 88 1.66 -10.72 -12.65
CA ALA A 88 3.01 -11.05 -12.19
C ALA A 88 4.09 -10.11 -12.77
N ARG A 89 3.93 -9.71 -14.05
CA ARG A 89 4.85 -8.76 -14.70
C ARG A 89 4.71 -7.37 -14.10
N VAL A 90 3.50 -6.91 -13.85
CA VAL A 90 3.26 -5.58 -13.25
C VAL A 90 3.80 -5.54 -11.81
N VAL A 91 3.59 -6.60 -11.01
CA VAL A 91 4.17 -6.70 -9.66
C VAL A 91 5.69 -6.68 -9.70
N ALA A 92 6.30 -7.41 -10.64
CA ALA A 92 7.76 -7.44 -10.79
C ALA A 92 8.35 -6.07 -11.15
N LEU A 93 7.57 -5.22 -11.84
CA LEU A 93 7.95 -3.86 -12.19
C LEU A 93 7.70 -2.85 -11.07
N ALA A 94 6.85 -3.15 -10.09
CA ALA A 94 6.48 -2.23 -9.02
C ALA A 94 7.66 -1.76 -8.15
N GLY A 95 8.76 -2.52 -8.12
CA GLY A 95 9.98 -2.17 -7.39
C GLY A 95 11.05 -1.44 -8.22
N GLN A 96 10.73 -1.07 -9.47
CA GLN A 96 11.67 -0.35 -10.35
C GLN A 96 11.71 1.14 -10.03
N ARG A 97 12.86 1.77 -10.29
CA ARG A 97 13.08 3.20 -10.00
C ARG A 97 11.99 4.08 -10.61
N GLY A 98 11.38 4.92 -9.79
CA GLY A 98 10.33 5.87 -10.18
C GLY A 98 8.96 5.26 -10.46
N GLN A 99 8.80 3.93 -10.35
CA GLN A 99 7.53 3.28 -10.62
C GLN A 99 6.48 3.65 -9.56
N VAL A 100 5.31 4.08 -10.02
CA VAL A 100 4.12 4.22 -9.19
C VAL A 100 3.14 3.10 -9.55
N THR A 101 2.69 2.33 -8.57
CA THR A 101 1.76 1.22 -8.77
C THR A 101 0.59 1.37 -7.82
N VAL A 102 -0.63 1.31 -8.34
CA VAL A 102 -1.87 1.31 -7.57
C VAL A 102 -2.39 -0.12 -7.52
N THR A 103 -2.75 -0.63 -6.35
CA THR A 103 -3.20 -2.01 -6.15
C THR A 103 -4.44 -2.06 -5.26
N THR A 104 -5.22 -3.12 -5.40
CA THR A 104 -6.25 -3.48 -4.41
C THR A 104 -5.71 -4.53 -3.44
N ASN A 105 -6.45 -4.80 -2.36
CA ASN A 105 -6.09 -5.77 -1.31
C ASN A 105 -5.70 -7.16 -1.81
N MET A 106 -6.38 -7.65 -2.85
CA MET A 106 -6.20 -9.02 -3.34
C MET A 106 -5.13 -9.14 -4.43
N ALA A 107 -4.79 -8.04 -5.07
CA ALA A 107 -3.99 -8.04 -6.28
C ALA A 107 -2.49 -8.25 -5.95
N GLY A 108 -1.82 -9.06 -6.76
CA GLY A 108 -0.38 -9.35 -6.68
C GLY A 108 0.00 -10.26 -5.53
N ARG A 109 -0.97 -10.96 -4.91
CA ARG A 109 -0.71 -11.92 -3.83
C ARG A 109 0.06 -13.13 -4.34
N GLY A 110 1.09 -13.53 -3.59
CA GLY A 110 1.97 -14.63 -3.97
C GLY A 110 3.16 -14.22 -4.87
N THR A 111 3.18 -12.98 -5.38
CA THR A 111 4.28 -12.47 -6.18
C THR A 111 5.13 -11.49 -5.38
N ASP A 112 6.46 -11.65 -5.45
CA ASP A 112 7.43 -10.77 -4.82
C ASP A 112 7.67 -9.52 -5.66
N ILE A 113 7.95 -8.40 -4.98
CA ILE A 113 8.32 -7.13 -5.61
C ILE A 113 9.83 -6.98 -5.47
N PRO A 114 10.64 -7.41 -6.46
CA PRO A 114 12.07 -7.21 -6.43
C PRO A 114 12.39 -5.72 -6.59
N LEU A 115 13.35 -5.23 -5.80
CA LEU A 115 13.87 -3.87 -5.98
C LEU A 115 14.78 -3.83 -7.20
N GLY A 116 14.59 -2.83 -8.06
CA GLY A 116 15.51 -2.55 -9.16
C GLY A 116 16.88 -2.04 -8.68
N ASN A 117 17.84 -2.00 -9.60
CA ASN A 117 19.20 -1.53 -9.29
C ASN A 117 19.19 -0.10 -8.72
N GLY A 118 19.88 0.10 -7.59
CA GLY A 118 19.99 1.39 -6.91
C GLY A 118 18.75 1.82 -6.10
N VAL A 119 17.62 1.11 -6.20
CA VAL A 119 16.38 1.48 -5.48
C VAL A 119 16.52 1.35 -3.97
N GLU A 120 17.28 0.36 -3.49
CA GLU A 120 17.51 0.22 -2.05
C GLU A 120 18.20 1.47 -1.46
N ALA A 121 19.16 2.07 -2.18
CA ALA A 121 19.83 3.31 -1.75
C ALA A 121 18.88 4.52 -1.73
N LEU A 122 17.79 4.49 -2.50
CA LEU A 122 16.72 5.50 -2.48
C LEU A 122 15.70 5.28 -1.35
N GLY A 123 15.93 4.29 -0.48
CA GLY A 123 15.03 3.96 0.63
C GLY A 123 14.13 2.74 0.37
N GLY A 124 14.31 2.04 -0.75
CA GLY A 124 13.57 0.83 -1.11
C GLY A 124 12.12 1.11 -1.53
N LEU A 125 11.25 0.09 -1.46
CA LEU A 125 9.83 0.27 -1.80
C LEU A 125 9.11 1.10 -0.73
N HIS A 126 8.43 2.17 -1.16
CA HIS A 126 7.54 2.95 -0.32
C HIS A 126 6.10 2.51 -0.51
N VAL A 127 5.37 2.26 0.59
CA VAL A 127 3.98 1.80 0.55
C VAL A 127 3.07 2.85 1.17
N ILE A 128 2.01 3.22 0.45
CA ILE A 128 0.94 4.08 0.93
C ILE A 128 -0.32 3.22 1.05
N SER A 129 -0.84 3.06 2.26
CA SER A 129 -2.11 2.36 2.49
C SER A 129 -3.24 3.37 2.60
N CYS A 130 -4.25 3.24 1.74
CA CYS A 130 -5.47 4.03 1.79
C CYS A 130 -6.68 3.20 2.29
N GLN A 131 -6.39 2.05 2.89
CA GLN A 131 -7.36 0.98 3.14
C GLN A 131 -7.94 1.04 4.55
N HIS A 132 -9.22 0.69 4.67
CA HIS A 132 -9.94 0.59 5.92
C HIS A 132 -10.20 -0.87 6.25
N ASN A 133 -9.14 -1.57 6.67
CA ASN A 133 -9.19 -3.00 6.95
C ASN A 133 -9.76 -3.28 8.35
N THR A 134 -10.72 -4.21 8.43
CA THR A 134 -11.27 -4.71 9.69
C THR A 134 -10.25 -5.55 10.47
N GLU A 135 -9.42 -6.32 9.77
CA GLU A 135 -8.38 -7.15 10.39
C GLU A 135 -6.98 -6.60 10.17
N ARG A 136 -6.24 -6.44 11.28
CA ARG A 136 -4.80 -6.13 11.30
C ARG A 136 -3.93 -7.09 10.48
N ARG A 137 -4.43 -8.27 10.10
CA ARG A 137 -3.70 -9.21 9.24
C ARG A 137 -3.54 -8.65 7.83
N ILE A 138 -4.52 -7.91 7.32
CA ILE A 138 -4.47 -7.35 5.97
C ILE A 138 -3.42 -6.24 5.92
N ASP A 139 -3.42 -5.34 6.89
CA ASP A 139 -2.39 -4.29 7.01
C ASP A 139 -0.98 -4.87 7.12
N ARG A 140 -0.81 -5.96 7.89
CA ARG A 140 0.48 -6.66 8.01
C ARG A 140 0.93 -7.29 6.70
N GLN A 141 -0.01 -7.79 5.88
CA GLN A 141 0.30 -8.33 4.56
C GLN A 141 0.75 -7.22 3.61
N LEU A 142 0.08 -6.07 3.61
CA LEU A 142 0.48 -4.92 2.81
C LEU A 142 1.84 -4.37 3.27
N ALA A 143 2.05 -4.19 4.58
CA ALA A 143 3.33 -3.76 5.15
C ALA A 143 4.47 -4.75 4.84
N GLY A 144 4.15 -6.03 4.63
CA GLY A 144 5.10 -7.07 4.23
C GLY A 144 5.53 -7.00 2.76
N ARG A 145 4.92 -6.13 1.95
CA ARG A 145 5.31 -5.93 0.54
C ARG A 145 6.62 -5.14 0.40
N CYS A 146 6.99 -4.33 1.38
CA CYS A 146 8.27 -3.61 1.42
C CYS A 146 9.26 -4.22 2.43
N ALA A 147 10.52 -3.78 2.35
CA ALA A 147 11.60 -4.15 3.28
C ALA A 147 11.78 -5.67 3.49
N ARG A 148 11.66 -6.44 2.41
CA ARG A 148 11.86 -7.90 2.42
C ARG A 148 13.35 -8.23 2.50
N GLN A 149 13.71 -9.35 3.14
CA GLN A 149 15.10 -9.81 3.23
C GLN A 149 16.09 -8.75 3.78
N GLY A 150 15.63 -7.92 4.72
CA GLY A 150 16.46 -6.87 5.33
C GLY A 150 16.69 -5.64 4.45
N GLN A 151 15.98 -5.52 3.32
CA GLN A 151 16.01 -4.33 2.49
C GLN A 151 15.45 -3.11 3.23
N LEU A 152 15.83 -1.92 2.75
CA LEU A 152 15.12 -0.69 3.09
C LEU A 152 13.70 -0.70 2.52
N GLY A 153 12.83 0.05 3.18
CA GLY A 153 11.44 0.23 2.77
C GLY A 153 10.66 0.98 3.82
N SER A 154 9.54 1.56 3.42
CA SER A 154 8.70 2.33 4.33
C SER A 154 7.22 2.13 4.05
N ILE A 155 6.40 2.40 5.06
CA ILE A 155 4.95 2.38 4.95
C ILE A 155 4.33 3.56 5.68
N GLU A 156 3.31 4.16 5.08
CA GLU A 156 2.45 5.17 5.70
C GLU A 156 0.97 4.90 5.38
N TYR A 157 0.09 5.42 6.24
CA TYR A 157 -1.35 5.20 6.16
C TYR A 157 -2.07 6.53 5.96
N PHE A 158 -2.98 6.57 4.99
CA PHE A 158 -3.82 7.71 4.67
C PHE A 158 -5.25 7.23 4.88
N LEU A 159 -5.93 7.66 5.93
CA LEU A 159 -7.30 7.21 6.23
C LEU A 159 -8.28 8.37 6.10
N CYS A 160 -9.50 8.06 5.69
CA CYS A 160 -10.57 9.03 5.49
C CYS A 160 -11.68 8.79 6.51
N LEU A 161 -12.11 9.84 7.21
CA LEU A 161 -13.20 9.76 8.19
C LEU A 161 -14.56 9.57 7.51
N ASP A 162 -14.72 10.10 6.31
CA ASP A 162 -15.89 9.86 5.45
C ASP A 162 -15.83 8.51 4.71
N ALA A 163 -14.85 7.65 5.00
CA ALA A 163 -14.89 6.29 4.49
C ALA A 163 -16.09 5.53 5.09
N ARG A 164 -16.71 4.65 4.31
CA ARG A 164 -17.85 3.83 4.75
C ARG A 164 -17.59 3.15 6.09
N PHE A 165 -16.42 2.52 6.24
CA PHE A 165 -16.02 1.85 7.46
C PHE A 165 -16.03 2.78 8.68
N CYS A 166 -15.46 3.98 8.55
CA CYS A 166 -15.40 4.97 9.62
C CYS A 166 -16.80 5.47 9.99
N ARG A 167 -17.67 5.70 9.01
CA ARG A 167 -19.08 6.06 9.24
C ARG A 167 -19.90 4.96 9.91
N GLU A 168 -19.52 3.69 9.76
CA GLU A 168 -20.22 2.57 10.41
C GLU A 168 -19.64 2.27 11.80
N SER A 169 -18.34 2.49 11.98
CA SER A 169 -17.61 1.99 13.16
C SER A 169 -17.26 3.06 14.20
N LEU A 170 -17.17 4.34 13.81
CA LEU A 170 -16.78 5.42 14.73
C LEU A 170 -17.99 6.01 15.47
N PRO A 171 -17.86 6.37 16.76
CA PRO A 171 -18.89 7.09 17.50
C PRO A 171 -19.21 8.44 16.87
N ASP A 172 -20.46 8.91 16.97
CA ASP A 172 -20.92 10.15 16.33
C ASP A 172 -20.12 11.40 16.73
N GLY A 173 -19.58 11.45 17.95
CA GLY A 173 -18.76 12.57 18.42
C GLY A 173 -17.44 12.75 17.66
N LEU A 174 -16.92 11.66 17.06
CA LEU A 174 -15.69 11.67 16.26
C LEU A 174 -15.95 11.98 14.78
N ARG A 175 -17.22 12.02 14.34
CA ARG A 175 -17.61 12.30 12.94
C ARG A 175 -17.74 13.80 12.64
N ARG A 176 -17.54 14.68 13.63
CA ARG A 176 -17.74 16.14 13.52
C ARG A 176 -16.45 16.94 13.18
N PHE A 177 -15.36 16.27 12.83
CA PHE A 177 -14.07 16.89 12.47
C PHE A 177 -13.80 16.87 10.97
#